data_AF-A0A8T3NU19-F1
#
_entry.id   AF-A0A8T3NU19-F1
#
_cell.length_a   1.000
_cell.length_b   1.000
_cell.length_c   1.000
_cell.angle_alpha   90.00
_cell.angle_beta   90.00
_cell.angle_gamma   90.00
#
_symmetry.space_group_name_H-M   'P 1'
#
loop_
_entity.id
_entity.type
_entity.pdbx_description
1 polymer ?
#
loop_
_entity_poly.entity_id
_entity_poly.type
_entity_poly.pdbx_seq_one_letter_code
_entity_poly.pdbx_strand_id
1 'polypeptide(L)'
;LAFGKRDELVFLGREIGEQRNYSDDVAKQIDEEVRAIIDRAYARAMDTLTRHKDRLVQLAERLVAEETVEQEAFEQMFADLPDPRRDAGEGGGMTPEPLPQLPPRPQSEKPVPVPAPAPSPQPA
;
A
#
# COMPACT_ATOMS: atom_id res chain seq x y z
N LEU A 1 11.31 -11.60 -7.65
CA LEU A 1 11.15 -11.42 -6.19
C LEU A 1 10.27 -12.56 -5.68
N ALA A 2 10.90 -13.68 -5.31
CA ALA A 2 10.20 -14.85 -4.81
C ALA A 2 10.29 -14.86 -3.29
N PHE A 3 9.18 -14.65 -2.60
CA PHE A 3 9.09 -14.90 -1.16
C PHE A 3 8.57 -16.31 -0.95
N GLY A 4 9.52 -17.23 -0.90
CA GLY A 4 9.30 -18.63 -0.61
C GLY A 4 10.64 -19.25 -0.24
N LYS A 5 11.00 -19.20 1.04
CA LYS A 5 11.94 -20.17 1.62
C LYS A 5 11.90 -20.17 3.16
N ARG A 6 11.40 -21.32 3.64
CA ARG A 6 11.90 -22.16 4.73
C ARG A 6 11.59 -21.73 6.17
N ASP A 7 10.48 -22.30 6.64
CA ASP A 7 10.44 -23.26 7.75
C ASP A 7 11.39 -23.01 8.92
N GLU A 8 10.94 -22.21 9.87
CA GLU A 8 11.31 -22.37 11.27
C GLU A 8 10.31 -23.35 11.91
N LEU A 9 10.83 -24.48 12.40
CA LEU A 9 10.09 -25.55 13.04
C LEU A 9 9.51 -25.05 14.38
N VAL A 10 8.28 -24.55 14.39
CA VAL A 10 7.56 -24.23 15.64
C VAL A 10 6.45 -25.24 15.85
N PHE A 11 6.86 -26.33 16.50
CA PHE A 11 6.03 -27.43 16.93
C PHE A 11 4.75 -26.97 17.66
N LEU A 12 3.65 -27.60 17.26
CA LEU A 12 2.51 -27.99 18.11
C LEU A 12 1.63 -26.88 18.70
N GLY A 13 0.58 -26.54 17.93
CA GLY A 13 -0.77 -26.40 18.47
C GLY A 13 -1.09 -25.12 19.25
N ARG A 14 -1.17 -23.98 18.55
CA ARG A 14 -2.09 -22.86 18.89
C ARG A 14 -2.20 -21.73 17.84
N GLU A 15 -1.83 -21.97 16.59
CA GLU A 15 -1.90 -20.95 15.52
C GLU A 15 -3.05 -21.14 14.51
N ILE A 16 -4.13 -21.83 14.89
CA ILE A 16 -5.38 -21.79 14.11
C ILE A 16 -6.17 -20.57 14.59
N GLY A 17 -5.78 -19.38 14.15
CA GLY A 17 -6.48 -18.15 14.56
C GLY A 17 -6.11 -16.87 13.84
N GLU A 18 -5.12 -16.89 12.93
CA GLU A 18 -4.79 -15.72 12.12
C GLU A 18 -4.71 -16.07 10.62
N GLN A 19 -5.56 -17.00 10.17
CA GLN A 19 -5.94 -17.00 8.77
C GLN A 19 -6.75 -15.75 8.52
N ARG A 20 -6.22 -14.87 7.65
CA ARG A 20 -6.89 -13.65 7.20
C ARG A 20 -8.29 -14.00 6.71
N ASN A 21 -9.31 -13.65 7.49
CA ASN A 21 -10.72 -13.92 7.19
C ASN A 21 -11.26 -12.95 6.12
N TYR A 22 -10.66 -12.89 4.94
CA TYR A 22 -11.27 -12.25 3.78
C TYR A 22 -11.81 -13.36 2.89
N SER A 23 -13.09 -13.29 2.52
CA SER A 23 -13.66 -14.23 1.55
C SER A 23 -13.04 -14.00 0.17
N ASP A 24 -13.00 -15.04 -0.66
CA ASP A 24 -12.55 -14.95 -2.06
C ASP A 24 -13.33 -13.86 -2.83
N ASP A 25 -14.60 -13.67 -2.50
CA ASP A 25 -15.44 -12.60 -3.04
C ASP A 25 -14.96 -11.21 -2.65
N VAL A 26 -14.54 -11.00 -1.40
CA VAL A 26 -14.00 -9.72 -0.93
C VAL A 26 -12.64 -9.45 -1.56
N ALA A 27 -11.79 -10.47 -1.69
CA ALA A 27 -10.50 -10.34 -2.39
C ALA A 27 -10.69 -9.93 -3.86
N LYS A 28 -11.65 -10.56 -4.55
CA LYS A 28 -12.00 -10.22 -5.93
C LYS A 28 -12.49 -8.77 -6.07
N GLN A 29 -13.35 -8.31 -5.16
CA GLN A 29 -13.84 -6.93 -5.16
C GLN A 29 -12.71 -5.91 -4.98
N ILE A 30 -11.72 -6.23 -4.12
CA ILE A 30 -10.54 -5.36 -3.92
C ILE A 30 -9.73 -5.27 -5.22
N ASP A 31 -9.44 -6.39 -5.87
CA ASP A 31 -8.67 -6.38 -7.12
C ASP A 31 -9.39 -5.62 -8.24
N GLU A 32 -10.72 -5.75 -8.33
CA GLU A 32 -11.55 -5.01 -9.27
C GLU A 32 -11.49 -3.50 -9.03
N GLU A 33 -11.58 -3.04 -7.78
CA GLU A 33 -11.51 -1.61 -7.46
C GLU A 33 -10.10 -1.04 -7.67
N VAL A 34 -9.05 -1.79 -7.32
CA VAL A 34 -7.66 -1.40 -7.60
C VAL A 34 -7.45 -1.20 -9.10
N ARG A 35 -7.95 -2.13 -9.92
CA ARG A 35 -7.87 -2.00 -11.38
C ARG A 35 -8.65 -0.77 -11.87
N ALA A 36 -9.86 -0.55 -11.36
CA ALA A 36 -10.68 0.60 -11.73
C ALA A 36 -9.99 1.94 -11.38
N ILE A 37 -9.31 2.03 -10.24
CA ILE A 37 -8.52 3.22 -9.86
C ILE A 37 -7.40 3.47 -10.88
N ILE A 38 -6.64 2.43 -11.24
CA ILE A 38 -5.54 2.53 -12.20
C ILE A 38 -6.06 2.96 -13.57
N ASP A 39 -7.14 2.33 -14.05
CA ASP A 39 -7.72 2.63 -15.35
C ASP A 39 -8.24 4.08 -15.42
N ARG A 40 -8.91 4.57 -14.36
CA ARG A 40 -9.34 5.98 -14.25
C ARG A 40 -8.15 6.94 -14.24
N ALA A 41 -7.10 6.62 -13.48
CA ALA A 41 -5.91 7.45 -13.41
C ALA A 41 -5.18 7.51 -14.77
N TYR A 42 -5.09 6.37 -15.46
CA TYR A 42 -4.50 6.27 -16.79
C TYR A 42 -5.30 7.08 -17.82
N ALA A 43 -6.62 6.92 -17.85
CA ALA A 43 -7.48 7.68 -18.75
C ALA A 43 -7.35 9.19 -18.51
N ARG A 44 -7.35 9.62 -17.24
CA ARG A 44 -7.11 11.03 -16.88
C ARG A 44 -5.75 11.53 -17.35
N ALA A 45 -4.69 10.75 -17.14
CA ALA A 45 -3.35 11.13 -17.58
C ALA A 45 -3.27 11.27 -19.10
N MET A 46 -3.81 10.30 -19.84
CA MET A 46 -3.81 10.32 -21.30
C MET A 46 -4.59 11.51 -21.85
N ASP A 47 -5.75 11.78 -21.26
CA ASP A 47 -6.60 12.92 -21.62
C ASP A 47 -5.89 14.26 -21.35
N THR A 48 -5.28 14.44 -20.17
CA THR A 48 -4.46 15.64 -19.88
C THR A 48 -3.31 15.80 -20.90
N LEU A 49 -2.56 14.74 -21.19
CA LEU A 49 -1.46 14.79 -22.15
C LEU A 49 -1.94 15.11 -23.57
N THR A 50 -3.11 14.59 -23.96
CA THR A 50 -3.68 14.80 -25.30
C THR A 50 -4.23 16.20 -25.46
N ARG A 51 -4.96 16.72 -24.46
CA ARG A 51 -5.49 18.09 -24.46
C ARG A 51 -4.41 19.15 -24.54
N HIS A 52 -3.26 18.91 -23.89
CA HIS A 52 -2.15 19.85 -23.83
C HIS A 52 -0.98 19.45 -24.73
N LYS A 53 -1.24 18.64 -25.77
CA LYS A 53 -0.21 18.12 -26.68
C LYS A 53 0.62 19.22 -27.35
N ASP A 54 0.02 20.35 -27.69
CA ASP A 54 0.72 21.48 -28.33
C ASP A 54 1.80 22.07 -27.41
N ARG A 55 1.59 22.05 -26.09
CA ARG A 55 2.58 22.47 -25.11
C ARG A 55 3.73 21.48 -25.01
N LEU A 56 3.43 20.17 -25.09
CA LEU A 56 4.45 19.13 -25.14
C LEU A 56 5.33 19.25 -26.39
N VAL A 57 4.73 19.61 -27.53
CA VAL A 57 5.49 19.88 -28.78
C VAL A 57 6.39 21.10 -28.61
N GLN A 58 5.87 22.21 -28.09
CA GLN A 58 6.69 23.41 -27.82
C GLN A 58 7.85 23.12 -26.86
N LEU A 59 7.59 22.35 -25.80
CA LEU A 59 8.65 21.96 -24.86
C LEU A 59 9.70 21.07 -25.54
N ALA A 60 9.28 20.13 -26.39
CA ALA A 60 10.19 19.28 -27.14
C ALA A 60 11.05 20.07 -28.13
N GLU A 61 10.46 21.00 -28.88
CA GLU A 61 11.19 21.90 -29.78
C GLU A 61 12.22 22.73 -29.03
N ARG A 62 11.86 23.22 -27.84
CA ARG A 62 12.76 24.00 -27.00
C ARG A 62 13.90 23.14 -26.44
N LEU A 63 13.62 21.92 -26.00
CA LEU A 63 14.65 20.99 -25.54
C LEU A 63 15.60 20.57 -26.67
N VAL A 64 15.13 20.51 -27.92
CA VAL A 64 16.00 20.28 -29.08
C VAL A 64 16.96 21.45 -29.32
N ALA A 65 16.54 22.69 -29.01
CA ALA A 65 17.36 23.88 -29.21
C ALA A 65 18.33 24.18 -28.04
N GLU A 66 17.86 24.03 -26.80
CA GLU A 66 18.57 24.48 -25.59
C GLU A 66 19.13 23.33 -24.74
N GLU A 67 18.83 22.06 -25.06
CA GLU A 67 19.15 20.80 -24.34
C GLU A 67 18.59 20.70 -22.91
N THR A 68 18.48 21.82 -22.20
CA THR A 68 17.98 21.93 -20.83
C THR A 68 17.05 23.12 -20.73
N VAL A 69 15.93 22.95 -20.02
CA VAL A 69 14.99 24.03 -19.71
C VAL A 69 14.99 24.24 -18.20
N GLU A 70 15.31 25.47 -17.78
CA GLU A 70 15.30 25.87 -16.37
C GLU A 70 13.88 25.93 -15.80
N GLN A 71 13.77 25.73 -14.49
CA GLN A 71 12.48 25.62 -13.79
C GLN A 71 11.57 26.82 -14.06
N GLU A 72 12.09 28.06 -14.00
CA GLU A 72 11.29 29.27 -14.21
C GLU A 72 10.70 29.34 -15.62
N ALA A 73 11.49 28.96 -16.64
CA ALA A 73 11.04 28.94 -18.03
C ALA A 73 9.99 27.83 -18.25
N PHE A 74 10.18 26.69 -17.60
CA PHE A 74 9.20 25.61 -17.61
C PHE A 74 7.87 26.04 -16.97
N GLU A 75 7.91 26.59 -15.75
CA GLU A 75 6.69 27.03 -15.05
C GLU A 75 5.93 28.11 -15.83
N GLN A 76 6.63 29.04 -16.48
CA GLN A 76 6.01 30.04 -17.35
C GLN A 76 5.27 29.43 -18.56
N MET A 77 5.75 28.31 -19.11
CA MET A 77 5.08 27.62 -20.22
C MET A 77 3.73 27.00 -19.83
N PHE A 78 3.52 26.75 -18.54
CA PHE A 78 2.31 26.11 -18.01
C PHE A 78 1.51 26.98 -17.03
N ALA A 79 1.89 28.26 -16.86
CA ALA A 79 1.29 29.15 -15.86
C ALA A 79 -0.20 29.46 -16.08
N ASP A 80 -0.70 29.27 -17.31
CA ASP A 80 -2.10 29.41 -17.69
C ASP A 80 -2.94 28.17 -17.42
N LEU A 81 -2.33 27.04 -17.08
CA LEU A 81 -3.07 25.82 -16.74
C LEU A 81 -3.56 25.85 -15.29
N PRO A 82 -4.78 25.37 -15.02
CA PRO A 82 -5.29 25.21 -13.66
C PRO A 82 -4.39 24.23 -12.89
N ASP A 83 -4.09 24.57 -11.62
CA ASP A 83 -3.27 23.72 -10.76
C ASP A 83 -4.11 22.51 -10.29
N PRO A 84 -3.81 21.28 -10.76
CA PRO A 84 -4.60 20.11 -10.41
C PRO A 84 -4.54 19.78 -8.91
N ARG A 85 -3.60 20.33 -8.15
CA ARG A 85 -3.52 20.19 -6.68
C ARG A 85 -4.47 21.13 -5.94
N ARG A 86 -4.85 22.25 -6.57
CA ARG A 86 -5.81 23.21 -6.01
C ARG A 86 -7.26 22.82 -6.30
N ASP A 87 -7.50 22.19 -7.44
CA ASP A 87 -8.83 21.75 -7.86
C ASP A 87 -9.20 20.35 -7.33
N ALA A 88 -8.22 19.57 -6.90
CA ALA A 88 -8.44 18.44 -6.02
C ALA A 88 -8.83 18.98 -4.64
N GLY A 89 -10.10 19.37 -4.50
CA GLY A 89 -10.66 19.88 -3.25
C GLY A 89 -10.17 19.08 -2.06
N GLU A 90 -9.80 19.79 -0.99
CA GLU A 90 -9.33 19.29 0.31
C GLU A 90 -9.80 17.86 0.62
N GLY A 91 -9.00 16.90 0.19
CA GLY A 91 -9.34 15.49 0.21
C GLY A 91 -8.18 14.71 0.79
N GLY A 92 -8.07 14.75 2.12
CA GLY A 92 -7.22 13.83 2.87
C GLY A 92 -5.80 14.31 3.08
N GLY A 93 -5.63 15.34 3.90
CA GLY A 93 -4.64 15.19 4.96
C GLY A 93 -5.04 13.94 5.74
N MET A 94 -4.44 12.80 5.39
CA MET A 94 -4.53 11.62 6.23
C MET A 94 -3.74 12.01 7.49
N THR A 95 -4.40 12.68 8.43
CA THR A 95 -4.17 12.29 9.82
C THR A 95 -4.39 10.78 9.77
N PRO A 96 -3.36 9.93 9.99
CA PRO A 96 -3.67 8.53 10.16
C PRO A 96 -4.70 8.52 11.28
N GLU A 97 -5.94 8.14 10.97
CA GLU A 97 -6.83 7.70 12.02
C GLU A 97 -6.01 6.68 12.81
N PRO A 98 -5.95 6.79 14.14
CA PRO A 98 -5.35 5.74 14.93
C PRO A 98 -6.02 4.46 14.47
N LEU A 99 -5.24 3.50 13.96
CA LEU A 99 -5.77 2.18 13.60
C LEU A 99 -6.70 1.75 14.73
N PRO A 100 -7.91 1.21 14.42
CA PRO A 100 -8.80 0.70 15.45
C PRO A 100 -7.95 -0.14 16.40
N GLN A 101 -7.84 0.29 17.66
CA GLN A 101 -7.03 -0.43 18.63
C GLN A 101 -7.60 -1.85 18.65
N LEU A 102 -6.82 -2.83 18.18
CA LEU A 102 -7.22 -4.21 18.32
C LEU A 102 -7.59 -4.40 19.80
N PRO A 103 -8.70 -5.11 20.09
CA PRO A 103 -9.10 -5.36 21.47
C PRO A 103 -7.87 -5.88 22.24
N PRO A 104 -7.68 -5.43 23.49
CA PRO A 104 -6.55 -5.87 24.29
C PRO A 104 -6.53 -7.39 24.27
N ARG A 105 -5.38 -7.97 23.93
CA ARG A 105 -5.19 -9.42 23.99
C ARG A 105 -5.70 -9.89 25.36
N PRO A 106 -6.55 -10.92 25.44
CA PRO A 106 -7.02 -11.42 26.72
C PRO A 106 -5.78 -11.71 27.56
N GLN A 107 -5.68 -11.02 28.71
CA GLN A 107 -4.55 -11.18 29.61
C GLN A 107 -4.49 -12.65 30.00
N SER A 108 -3.34 -13.29 29.77
CA SER A 108 -3.08 -14.66 30.16
C SER A 108 -3.59 -14.92 31.58
N GLU A 109 -4.59 -15.79 31.70
CA GLU A 109 -4.95 -16.35 32.99
C GLU A 109 -3.69 -16.94 33.64
N LYS A 110 -3.58 -16.73 34.95
CA LYS A 110 -2.43 -17.17 35.75
C LYS A 110 -2.11 -18.64 35.46
N PRO A 111 -0.82 -19.02 35.39
CA PRO A 111 -0.46 -20.38 35.03
C PRO A 111 -1.00 -21.35 36.08
N VAL A 112 -1.85 -22.29 35.64
CA VAL A 112 -2.27 -23.44 36.43
C VAL A 112 -1.01 -24.29 36.69
N PRO A 113 -0.68 -24.64 37.95
CA PRO A 113 0.53 -25.39 38.22
C PRO A 113 0.36 -26.82 37.68
N VAL A 114 1.22 -27.21 36.73
CA VAL A 114 1.31 -28.59 36.24
C VAL A 114 2.06 -29.41 37.30
N PRO A 115 1.51 -30.52 37.82
CA PRO A 115 2.22 -31.35 38.78
C PRO A 115 3.43 -32.03 38.11
N ALA A 116 4.59 -31.98 38.78
CA ALA A 116 5.83 -32.55 38.27
C ALA A 116 5.73 -34.09 38.10
N PRO A 117 6.31 -34.68 37.04
CA PRO A 117 6.34 -36.12 36.86
C PRO A 117 7.30 -36.78 37.88
N ALA A 118 6.88 -37.90 38.48
CA ALA A 118 7.69 -38.69 39.40
C ALA A 118 8.91 -39.31 38.68
N PRO A 119 10.07 -39.43 39.34
CA PRO A 119 11.26 -40.02 38.72
C PRO A 119 11.07 -41.54 38.52
N SER A 120 11.42 -42.02 37.33
CA SER A 120 11.49 -43.46 37.01
C SER A 120 12.58 -44.15 37.84
N PRO A 121 12.38 -45.41 38.29
CA PRO A 121 13.38 -46.12 39.10
C PRO A 121 14.57 -46.59 38.25
N GLN A 122 15.78 -46.39 38.76
CA GLN A 122 17.01 -46.98 38.19
C GLN A 122 17.15 -48.44 38.67
N PRO A 123 17.60 -49.38 37.81
CA PRO A 123 17.89 -50.74 38.22
C PRO A 123 19.24 -50.83 38.95
N ALA A 124 19.35 -51.82 39.85
CA ALA A 124 20.52 -52.12 40.69
C ALA A 124 21.64 -52.84 39.93
#